data_AF-A0A9W7FG41-F1
#
_entry.id   AF-A0A9W7FG41-F1
#
_cell.length_a   1.000
_cell.length_b   1.000
_cell.length_c   1.000
_cell.angle_alpha   90.00
_cell.angle_beta   90.00
_cell.angle_gamma   90.00
#
_symmetry.space_group_name_H-M   'P 1'
#
loop_
_entity.id
_entity.type
_entity.pdbx_description
1 polymer ?
#
loop_
_entity_poly.entity_id
_entity_poly.type
_entity_poly.pdbx_seq_one_letter_code
_entity_poly.pdbx_strand_id
1 'polypeptide(L)' 'MLPKIVAEFDSDGVYFYQAFKTSIASFAITNQRFGGIDFNHIRMTWIKPSFAWVLYRSGYASKHDQERILKVKLSH' A
#
# COMPACT_ATOMS: atom_id res chain seq x y z
N MET A 1 19.30 0.24 22.76
CA MET A 1 18.67 1.07 21.71
C MET A 1 17.29 0.46 21.43
N LEU A 2 16.21 1.22 21.50
CA LEU A 2 14.88 0.72 21.14
C LEU A 2 14.79 0.47 19.63
N PRO A 3 14.02 -0.53 19.17
CA PRO A 3 13.78 -0.73 17.75
C PRO A 3 13.10 0.52 17.16
N LYS A 4 13.63 0.99 16.02
CA LYS A 4 13.10 2.14 15.27
C LYS A 4 12.45 1.64 13.99
N ILE A 5 11.28 2.17 13.67
CA ILE A 5 10.61 1.98 12.38
C ILE A 5 10.85 3.24 11.57
N VAL A 6 11.26 3.09 10.30
CA VAL A 6 11.41 4.20 9.35
C VAL A 6 10.21 4.20 8.42
N ALA A 7 9.49 5.31 8.39
CA ALA A 7 8.34 5.55 7.52
C ALA A 7 8.28 7.04 7.15
N GLU A 8 7.63 7.35 6.03
CA GLU A 8 7.23 8.72 5.72
C GLU A 8 6.00 9.07 6.58
N PHE A 9 5.95 10.27 7.16
CA PHE A 9 4.84 10.75 7.98
C PHE A 9 4.70 12.27 7.89
N ASP A 10 3.54 12.78 8.27
CA ASP A 10 3.25 14.21 8.44
C ASP A 10 2.41 14.43 9.71
N SER A 11 1.83 15.63 9.87
CA SER A 11 1.00 15.97 11.02
C SER A 11 -0.26 15.13 11.17
N ASP A 12 -0.74 14.49 10.10
CA ASP A 12 -2.05 13.83 10.11
C ASP A 12 -1.94 12.31 10.10
N GLY A 13 -0.73 11.75 9.98
CA GLY A 13 -0.52 10.31 10.07
C GLY A 13 0.76 9.80 9.41
N VAL A 14 0.80 8.48 9.22
CA VAL A 14 1.94 7.76 8.63
C VAL A 14 1.56 7.20 7.27
N TYR A 15 2.51 7.22 6.33
CA TYR A 15 2.35 6.62 5.02
C TYR A 15 2.96 5.23 4.96
N PHE A 16 2.30 4.36 4.21
CA PHE A 16 2.85 3.10 3.75
C PHE A 16 2.50 2.87 2.29
N TYR A 17 3.15 1.90 1.68
CA TYR A 17 2.98 1.61 0.27
C TYR A 17 2.56 0.17 0.07
N GLN A 18 1.65 -0.06 -0.87
CA GLN A 18 1.17 -1.40 -1.17
C GLN A 18 0.92 -1.53 -2.67
N ALA A 19 1.43 -2.64 -3.24
CA ALA A 19 1.16 -3.00 -4.61
C ALA A 19 -0.16 -3.78 -4.71
N PHE A 20 -0.95 -3.43 -5.71
CA PHE A 20 -2.26 -4.00 -6.00
C PHE A 20 -2.45 -4.20 -7.50
N LYS A 21 -3.37 -5.10 -7.85
CA LYS A 21 -3.88 -5.22 -9.21
C LYS A 21 -4.67 -3.97 -9.61
N THR A 22 -4.74 -3.73 -10.92
CA THR A 22 -5.37 -2.53 -11.48
C THR A 22 -6.78 -2.27 -10.97
N SER A 23 -7.63 -3.30 -10.87
CA SER A 23 -9.02 -3.10 -10.43
C SER A 23 -9.16 -2.66 -8.97
N ILE A 24 -8.35 -3.22 -8.06
CA ILE A 24 -8.31 -2.80 -6.65
C ILE A 24 -7.81 -1.36 -6.55
N ALA A 25 -6.73 -1.04 -7.26
CA ALA A 25 -6.14 0.30 -7.23
C ALA A 25 -7.09 1.36 -7.78
N SER A 26 -7.74 1.08 -8.90
CA SER A 26 -8.74 1.97 -9.50
C SER A 26 -9.93 2.18 -8.57
N PHE A 27 -10.48 1.12 -7.96
CA PHE A 27 -11.55 1.26 -6.97
C PHE A 27 -11.13 2.16 -5.81
N ALA A 28 -9.94 1.91 -5.24
CA ALA A 28 -9.45 2.64 -4.08
C ALA A 28 -9.24 4.13 -4.38
N ILE A 29 -8.68 4.47 -5.54
CA ILE A 29 -8.49 5.87 -5.95
C ILE A 29 -9.84 6.55 -6.21
N THR A 30 -10.78 5.91 -6.90
CA THR A 30 -12.09 6.52 -7.19
C THR A 30 -12.91 6.73 -5.93
N ASN A 31 -12.89 5.78 -4.98
CA ASN A 31 -13.76 5.80 -3.80
C ASN A 31 -13.06 6.34 -2.55
N GLN A 32 -11.75 6.61 -2.61
CA GLN A 32 -10.92 6.99 -1.47
C GLN A 32 -11.03 6.01 -0.28
N ARG A 33 -11.27 4.73 -0.57
CA ARG A 33 -11.31 3.63 0.41
C ARG A 33 -11.10 2.29 -0.29
N PHE A 34 -10.60 1.31 0.45
CA PHE A 34 -10.55 -0.07 -0.06
C PHE A 34 -11.93 -0.73 -0.08
N GLY A 35 -12.13 -1.65 -1.02
CA GLY A 35 -13.38 -2.38 -1.22
C GLY A 35 -13.54 -2.85 -2.65
N GLY A 36 -14.79 -3.13 -3.03
CA GLY A 36 -15.12 -3.72 -4.32
C GLY A 36 -14.94 -5.23 -4.33
N ILE A 37 -15.43 -5.88 -5.40
CA ILE A 37 -15.49 -7.35 -5.51
C ILE A 37 -14.11 -8.03 -5.47
N ASP A 38 -13.08 -7.28 -5.85
CA ASP A 38 -11.71 -7.77 -5.97
C ASP A 38 -10.86 -7.61 -4.71
N PHE A 39 -11.32 -6.82 -3.74
CA PHE A 39 -10.56 -6.57 -2.52
C PHE A 39 -10.94 -7.59 -1.45
N ASN A 40 -9.96 -8.39 -1.00
CA ASN A 40 -10.17 -9.36 0.06
C ASN A 40 -9.88 -8.73 1.44
N HIS A 41 -10.94 -8.47 2.21
CA HIS A 41 -10.88 -7.89 3.55
C HIS A 41 -10.23 -8.79 4.61
N ILE A 42 -10.16 -10.11 4.38
CA ILE A 42 -9.63 -11.10 5.34
C ILE A 42 -8.15 -11.38 5.05
N ARG A 43 -7.64 -10.96 3.88
CA ARG A 43 -6.23 -11.18 3.52
C ARG A 43 -5.31 -10.31 4.37
N MET A 44 -4.55 -10.96 5.24
CA MET A 44 -3.42 -10.34 5.93
C MET A 44 -2.32 -9.95 4.94
N THR A 45 -1.92 -8.69 4.95
CA THR A 45 -0.77 -8.19 4.19
C THR A 45 0.16 -7.41 5.09
N TRP A 46 1.47 -7.61 4.89
CA TRP A 46 2.49 -6.86 5.61
C TRP A 46 2.52 -5.39 5.15
N ILE A 47 2.47 -4.45 6.10
CA ILE A 47 2.66 -3.01 5.85
C ILE A 47 4.10 -2.76 5.40
N LYS A 48 4.28 -2.02 4.30
CA LYS A 48 5.60 -1.66 3.77
C LYS A 48 5.78 -0.14 3.88
N PRO A 49 6.50 0.36 4.90
CA PRO A 49 6.68 1.80 5.10
C PRO A 49 7.66 2.44 4.11
N SER A 50 8.31 1.66 3.24
CA SER A 50 9.30 2.13 2.26
C SER A 50 8.82 1.93 0.82
N PHE A 51 8.88 3.00 0.02
CA PHE A 51 8.54 2.96 -1.40
C PHE A 51 9.52 2.07 -2.19
N ALA A 52 10.82 2.18 -1.91
CA ALA A 52 11.84 1.33 -2.53
C ALA A 52 11.60 -0.16 -2.21
N TRP A 53 11.17 -0.46 -0.98
CA TRP A 53 10.85 -1.84 -0.59
C TRP A 53 9.67 -2.39 -1.39
N VAL A 54 8.57 -1.62 -1.55
CA VAL A 54 7.43 -2.12 -2.33
C VAL A 54 7.78 -2.25 -3.81
N LEU A 55 8.58 -1.34 -4.39
CA LEU A 55 9.08 -1.46 -5.75
C LEU A 55 9.84 -2.78 -5.94
N TYR A 56 10.84 -3.05 -5.12
CA TYR A 56 11.59 -4.31 -5.20
C TYR A 56 10.67 -5.54 -5.07
N ARG A 57 9.73 -5.52 -4.12
CA ARG A 57 8.82 -6.66 -3.88
C ARG A 57 7.85 -6.90 -5.04
N SER A 58 7.35 -5.85 -5.68
CA SER A 58 6.44 -5.95 -6.83
C SER A 58 7.15 -6.17 -8.17
N GLY A 59 8.48 -6.31 -8.18
CA GLY A 59 9.24 -6.37 -9.44
C GLY A 59 9.14 -5.06 -10.21
N TYR A 60 9.24 -3.93 -9.51
CA TYR A 60 9.06 -2.59 -10.07
C TYR A 60 7.71 -2.43 -10.77
N ALA A 61 6.66 -2.94 -10.12
CA ALA A 61 5.28 -2.97 -10.62
C ALA A 61 5.07 -3.77 -11.92
N SER A 62 5.90 -4.79 -12.18
CA SER A 62 5.74 -5.69 -13.33
C SER A 62 5.09 -7.03 -13.00
N LYS A 63 4.99 -7.40 -11.71
CA LYS A 63 4.41 -8.69 -11.30
C LYS A 63 2.89 -8.68 -11.43
N HIS A 64 2.35 -9.82 -11.84
CA HIS A 64 0.90 -10.07 -11.89
C HIS A 64 0.24 -9.73 -10.54
N ASP A 65 -0.88 -9.01 -10.62
CA ASP A 65 -1.68 -8.46 -9.52
C ASP A 65 -0.96 -7.45 -8.60
N GLN A 66 0.15 -6.87 -9.06
CA GLN A 66 0.98 -5.90 -8.32
C GLN A 66 1.45 -4.73 -9.20
N GLU A 67 0.68 -4.37 -10.21
CA GLU A 67 1.03 -3.40 -11.25
C GLU A 67 0.83 -1.94 -10.81
N ARG A 68 0.14 -1.71 -9.69
CA ARG A 68 -0.17 -0.37 -9.18
C ARG A 68 0.27 -0.25 -7.73
N ILE A 69 1.18 0.67 -7.45
CA ILE A 69 1.60 0.99 -6.09
C ILE A 69 0.79 2.17 -5.57
N LEU A 70 0.06 1.96 -4.49
CA LEU A 70 -0.64 3.03 -3.79
C LEU A 70 0.19 3.52 -2.60
N LYS A 71 0.28 4.84 -2.45
CA LYS A 71 0.69 5.51 -1.20
C LYS A 71 -0.55 5.67 -0.34
N VAL A 72 -0.59 4.99 0.79
CA VAL A 72 -1.75 4.90 1.69
C VAL A 72 -1.41 5.61 2.98
N LYS A 73 -2.29 6.50 3.44
CA LYS A 73 -2.16 7.17 4.74
C LYS A 73 -2.96 6.40 5.79
N LEU A 74 -2.30 6.05 6.89
CA LEU A 74 -2.97 5.69 8.12
C LEU A 74 -2.99 6.94 9.00
N SER A 75 -4.17 7.56 9.08
CA SER A 75 -4.38 8.74 9.90
C SER A 75 -4.38 8.40 11.39
N HIS A 76 -4.13 9.40 12.22
CA HIS A 76 -4.34 9.34 13.67
C HIS A 76 -5.80 9.15 14.06
#